data_AF-A0A2U1L3D4-F1
#
_entry.id   AF-A0A2U1L3D4-F1
#
_cell.length_a   1.000
_cell.length_b   1.000
_cell.length_c   1.000
_cell.angle_alpha   90.00
_cell.angle_beta   90.00
_cell.angle_gamma   90.00
#
_symmetry.space_group_name_H-M   'P 1'
#
loop_
_entity.id
_entity.type
_entity.pdbx_description
1 polymer ?
#
loop_
_entity_poly.entity_id
_entity_poly.type
_entity_poly.pdbx_seq_one_letter_code
_entity_poly.pdbx_strand_id
1 'polypeptide(L)'
;MFRIHSCWIPAYFIDSPLCGLMRTTSRYESENSFFSHFTNQGSTLMNCFETAMEKQRHIQERLDHKTIDSVPKFRTYLKIERHASKVYTRPLFELVQAEIFVGTWYCQIETKSLVEGSEVSVIKETKFVDVLRNQGDGSVVCSCQLFVRVGILCRHVFYVFKNANIEVIPSQYILRRWTKNLIPAALRNKRNIYGEKNEIVENYANEASSIVDYCVHMLSKDEPRLSSFVEKLRLLKIDVEADCPNPPSKNKADNLEELVGVPKPDEKTINNPALGNPKGRKKLRIKGGKKQALDKNSKNRNACSLCGEIDGHNRRTCPKSLQKRPSWINQKLQEKGTWINQKLQEKRTWIKQKLQHKSPAYFF
;
A
#
# COMPACT_ATOMS: atom_id res chain seq x y z
N MET A 1 -9.41 -16.50 -32.11
CA MET A 1 -9.47 -15.18 -31.44
C MET A 1 -10.16 -14.11 -32.30
N PHE A 2 -10.01 -14.11 -33.63
CA PHE A 2 -10.61 -13.09 -34.52
C PHE A 2 -12.15 -13.18 -34.74
N ARG A 3 -12.82 -14.27 -34.32
CA ARG A 3 -14.27 -14.49 -34.49
C ARG A 3 -15.17 -13.81 -33.43
N ILE A 4 -14.59 -13.18 -32.41
CA ILE A 4 -15.30 -12.52 -31.29
C ILE A 4 -15.05 -11.01 -31.27
N HIS A 5 -14.88 -10.42 -32.46
CA HIS A 5 -14.71 -8.96 -32.62
C HIS A 5 -15.92 -8.17 -32.06
N SER A 6 -17.10 -8.80 -32.02
CA SER A 6 -18.30 -8.28 -31.36
C SER A 6 -18.16 -8.11 -29.83
N CYS A 7 -17.15 -8.72 -29.21
CA CYS A 7 -16.86 -8.61 -27.78
C CYS A 7 -15.73 -7.60 -27.48
N TRP A 8 -15.29 -6.81 -28.46
CA TRP A 8 -14.23 -5.82 -28.25
C TRP A 8 -14.80 -4.53 -27.65
N ILE A 9 -14.41 -4.30 -26.39
CA ILE A 9 -15.04 -3.42 -25.40
C ILE A 9 -15.11 -1.90 -25.75
N PRO A 10 -14.24 -1.27 -26.58
CA PRO A 10 -14.33 0.19 -26.75
C PRO A 10 -15.46 0.68 -27.68
N ALA A 11 -15.86 -0.08 -28.69
CA ALA A 11 -16.78 0.40 -29.73
C ALA A 11 -18.27 0.29 -29.32
N TYR A 12 -18.63 -0.72 -28.52
CA TYR A 12 -20.01 -1.04 -28.15
C TYR A 12 -20.55 -0.33 -26.89
N PHE A 13 -19.68 0.34 -26.13
CA PHE A 13 -20.06 1.08 -24.92
C PHE A 13 -19.78 2.58 -25.08
N ILE A 14 -19.74 3.07 -26.32
CA ILE A 14 -19.45 4.48 -26.60
C ILE A 14 -20.54 5.40 -26.03
N ASP A 15 -21.75 4.89 -25.99
CA ASP A 15 -23.04 5.44 -25.60
C ASP A 15 -23.44 5.07 -24.15
N SER A 16 -22.64 4.25 -23.47
CA SER A 16 -22.88 3.88 -22.06
C SER A 16 -22.02 4.71 -21.11
N PRO A 17 -22.57 5.14 -19.95
CA PRO A 17 -21.79 5.83 -18.93
C PRO A 17 -20.75 4.87 -18.32
N LEU A 18 -19.53 4.95 -18.82
CA LEU A 18 -18.38 4.18 -18.31
C LEU A 18 -17.62 4.91 -17.20
N CYS A 19 -18.15 6.04 -16.72
CA CYS A 19 -17.52 6.88 -15.71
C CYS A 19 -17.35 6.12 -14.38
N GLY A 20 -16.19 5.49 -14.21
CA GLY A 20 -15.84 4.65 -13.04
C GLY A 20 -15.99 3.14 -13.27
N LEU A 21 -16.50 2.69 -14.42
CA LEU A 21 -16.55 1.29 -14.81
C LEU A 21 -15.36 0.98 -15.74
N MET A 22 -14.24 0.52 -15.16
CA MET A 22 -13.16 -0.11 -15.91
C MET A 22 -13.19 -1.63 -15.78
N ARG A 23 -12.85 -2.25 -16.92
CA ARG A 23 -12.31 -3.59 -17.17
C ARG A 23 -12.04 -4.40 -15.90
N THR A 24 -12.73 -5.53 -15.78
CA THR A 24 -12.80 -6.44 -14.64
C THR A 24 -11.47 -6.85 -14.00
N THR A 25 -10.33 -6.70 -14.69
CA THR A 25 -9.01 -7.05 -14.14
C THR A 25 -8.17 -5.87 -13.65
N SER A 26 -8.41 -4.63 -14.09
CA SER A 26 -7.55 -3.51 -13.66
C SER A 26 -7.83 -3.08 -12.22
N ARG A 27 -9.06 -3.29 -11.71
CA ARG A 27 -9.41 -2.95 -10.33
C ARG A 27 -8.63 -3.77 -9.31
N TYR A 28 -8.65 -5.11 -9.42
CA TYR A 28 -7.90 -5.93 -8.48
C TYR A 28 -6.40 -5.71 -8.60
N GLU A 29 -5.87 -5.41 -9.79
CA GLU A 29 -4.44 -5.15 -9.99
C GLU A 29 -4.03 -3.80 -9.39
N SER A 30 -4.83 -2.75 -9.58
CA SER A 30 -4.55 -1.43 -9.00
C SER A 30 -4.77 -1.42 -7.49
N GLU A 31 -5.82 -2.08 -7.01
CA GLU A 31 -6.11 -2.22 -5.57
C GLU A 31 -5.02 -3.07 -4.91
N ASN A 32 -4.66 -4.22 -5.47
CA ASN A 32 -3.56 -5.03 -4.94
C ASN A 32 -2.23 -4.27 -5.02
N SER A 33 -1.96 -3.52 -6.09
CA SER A 33 -0.76 -2.68 -6.19
C SER A 33 -0.75 -1.63 -5.08
N PHE A 34 -1.87 -0.94 -4.85
CA PHE A 34 -1.97 0.08 -3.81
C PHE A 34 -1.76 -0.54 -2.42
N PHE A 35 -2.50 -1.60 -2.09
CA PHE A 35 -2.45 -2.25 -0.78
C PHE A 35 -1.16 -3.03 -0.54
N SER A 36 -0.45 -3.48 -1.59
CA SER A 36 0.81 -4.24 -1.45
C SER A 36 1.90 -3.48 -0.71
N HIS A 37 1.85 -2.15 -0.71
CA HIS A 37 2.81 -1.30 -0.02
C HIS A 37 2.54 -1.15 1.49
N PHE A 38 1.38 -1.60 1.97
CA PHE A 38 0.95 -1.42 3.36
C PHE A 38 0.95 -2.73 4.16
N THR A 39 1.25 -3.86 3.52
CA THR A 39 1.28 -5.17 4.18
C THR A 39 2.69 -5.50 4.67
N ASN A 40 2.91 -5.47 5.99
CA ASN A 40 4.12 -5.98 6.65
C ASN A 40 3.81 -7.22 7.50
N GLN A 41 4.80 -8.09 7.69
CA GLN A 41 4.67 -9.29 8.52
C GLN A 41 4.36 -8.87 9.98
N GLY A 42 3.16 -9.18 10.46
CA GLY A 42 2.66 -8.74 11.79
C GLY A 42 1.66 -7.57 11.77
N SER A 43 1.30 -7.05 10.58
CA SER A 43 0.24 -6.04 10.44
C SER A 43 -1.13 -6.71 10.41
N THR A 44 -2.10 -6.16 11.14
CA THR A 44 -3.52 -6.54 11.04
C THR A 44 -4.12 -5.94 9.77
N LEU A 45 -5.16 -6.58 9.22
CA LEU A 45 -5.89 -6.04 8.06
C LEU A 45 -6.36 -4.61 8.31
N MET A 46 -6.83 -4.33 9.54
CA MET A 46 -7.29 -3.02 9.97
C MET A 46 -6.20 -1.96 9.85
N ASN A 47 -5.02 -2.20 10.43
CA ASN A 47 -3.91 -1.24 10.38
C ASN A 47 -3.44 -0.99 8.94
N CYS A 48 -3.41 -2.03 8.11
CA CYS A 48 -3.08 -1.88 6.68
C CYS A 48 -4.10 -0.98 5.97
N PHE A 49 -5.39 -1.17 6.25
CA PHE A 49 -6.46 -0.37 5.67
C PHE A 49 -6.40 1.09 6.15
N GLU A 50 -6.27 1.34 7.45
CA GLU A 50 -6.16 2.69 8.01
C GLU A 50 -4.98 3.46 7.45
N THR A 51 -3.80 2.82 7.39
CA THR A 51 -2.58 3.45 6.85
C THR A 51 -2.75 3.77 5.36
N ALA A 52 -3.41 2.89 4.61
CA ALA A 52 -3.70 3.09 3.20
C ALA A 52 -4.68 4.27 2.98
N MET A 53 -5.74 4.32 3.79
CA MET A 53 -6.71 5.41 3.77
C MET A 53 -6.09 6.74 4.18
N GLU A 54 -5.20 6.75 5.18
CA GLU A 54 -4.49 7.95 5.61
C GLU A 54 -3.58 8.49 4.51
N LYS A 55 -2.83 7.61 3.81
CA LYS A 55 -2.04 8.02 2.64
C LYS A 55 -2.93 8.62 1.55
N GLN A 56 -4.11 8.05 1.31
CA GLN A 56 -5.04 8.57 0.30
C GLN A 56 -5.60 9.94 0.72
N ARG A 57 -5.97 10.12 2.00
CA ARG A 57 -6.39 11.42 2.56
C ARG A 57 -5.30 12.47 2.43
N HIS A 58 -4.08 12.16 2.86
CA HIS A 58 -2.94 13.08 2.76
C HIS A 58 -2.63 13.45 1.29
N ILE A 59 -2.74 12.50 0.35
CA ILE A 59 -2.60 12.82 -1.08
C ILE A 59 -3.70 13.78 -1.54
N GLN A 60 -4.95 13.52 -1.15
CA GLN A 60 -6.10 14.36 -1.47
C GLN A 60 -5.94 15.77 -0.90
N GLU A 61 -5.60 15.91 0.38
CA GLU A 61 -5.34 17.19 1.04
C GLU A 61 -4.24 17.99 0.33
N ARG A 62 -3.13 17.35 -0.01
CA ARG A 62 -2.05 18.00 -0.76
C ARG A 62 -2.50 18.50 -2.13
N LEU A 63 -3.37 17.74 -2.81
CA LEU A 63 -3.93 18.14 -4.10
C LEU A 63 -4.96 19.27 -3.96
N ASP A 64 -5.77 19.25 -2.90
CA ASP A 64 -6.75 20.29 -2.61
C ASP A 64 -6.06 21.60 -2.22
N HIS A 65 -5.04 21.53 -1.36
CA HIS A 65 -4.19 22.66 -1.01
C HIS A 65 -3.55 23.29 -2.25
N LYS A 66 -2.93 22.49 -3.14
CA LYS A 66 -2.43 22.99 -4.43
C LYS A 66 -3.51 23.61 -5.31
N THR A 67 -4.74 23.09 -5.25
CA THR A 67 -5.87 23.57 -6.06
C THR A 67 -6.40 24.92 -5.55
N ILE A 68 -6.29 25.20 -4.25
CA ILE A 68 -6.71 26.44 -3.61
C ILE A 68 -5.61 27.51 -3.73
N ASP A 69 -4.36 27.13 -3.45
CA ASP A 69 -3.28 28.09 -3.24
C ASP A 69 -2.51 28.47 -4.52
N SER A 70 -2.75 27.75 -5.63
CA SER A 70 -2.06 28.02 -6.90
C SER A 70 -3.01 28.35 -8.04
N VAL A 71 -2.74 29.48 -8.70
CA VAL A 71 -3.38 29.82 -9.97
C VAL A 71 -2.76 28.94 -11.07
N PRO A 72 -3.56 28.18 -11.83
CA PRO A 72 -3.03 27.41 -12.96
C PRO A 72 -2.45 28.30 -14.04
N LYS A 73 -1.39 27.80 -14.69
CA LYS A 73 -0.90 28.39 -15.93
C LYS A 73 -1.91 28.09 -17.03
N PHE A 74 -2.41 29.13 -17.68
CA PHE A 74 -3.32 28.99 -18.82
C PHE A 74 -2.52 28.76 -20.11
N ARG A 75 -3.04 27.89 -20.98
CA ARG A 75 -2.42 27.61 -22.30
C ARG A 75 -3.08 28.38 -23.43
N THR A 76 -4.30 28.87 -23.22
CA THR A 76 -5.04 29.70 -24.17
C THR A 76 -5.54 30.97 -23.48
N TYR A 77 -5.96 31.95 -24.26
CA TYR A 77 -6.61 33.16 -23.76
C TYR A 77 -8.13 33.02 -23.63
N LEU A 78 -8.68 31.81 -23.80
CA LEU A 78 -10.11 31.59 -23.80
C LEU A 78 -10.69 31.71 -22.38
N LYS A 79 -11.77 32.49 -22.24
CA LYS A 79 -12.46 32.65 -20.96
C LYS A 79 -13.05 31.34 -20.42
N ILE A 80 -13.39 30.39 -21.31
CA ILE A 80 -13.88 29.06 -20.91
C ILE A 80 -12.82 28.24 -20.19
N GLU A 81 -11.54 28.42 -20.53
CA GLU A 81 -10.43 27.81 -19.79
C GLU A 81 -10.32 28.41 -18.37
N ARG A 82 -10.49 29.73 -18.25
CA ARG A 82 -10.54 30.43 -16.97
C ARG A 82 -11.75 30.00 -16.13
N HIS A 83 -12.89 29.72 -16.76
CA HIS A 83 -14.04 29.16 -16.07
C HIS A 83 -13.77 27.72 -15.59
N ALA A 84 -13.20 26.87 -16.45
CA ALA A 84 -12.85 25.50 -16.09
C ALA A 84 -11.91 25.42 -14.88
N SER A 85 -10.94 26.34 -14.78
CA SER A 85 -10.00 26.38 -13.65
C SER A 85 -10.64 26.75 -12.31
N LYS A 86 -11.79 27.43 -12.33
CA LYS A 86 -12.55 27.76 -11.12
C LYS A 86 -13.43 26.59 -10.68
N VAL A 87 -14.00 25.85 -11.63
CA VAL A 87 -14.95 24.77 -11.37
C VAL A 87 -14.28 23.46 -10.98
N TYR A 88 -13.25 23.05 -11.72
CA TYR A 88 -12.66 21.71 -11.61
C TYR A 88 -11.48 21.62 -10.66
N THR A 89 -11.27 20.46 -10.04
CA THR A 89 -10.04 20.15 -9.29
C THR A 89 -8.82 20.30 -10.19
N ARG A 90 -7.63 20.60 -9.63
CA ARG A 90 -6.43 20.84 -10.44
C ARG A 90 -6.09 19.70 -11.42
N PRO A 91 -6.10 18.41 -11.03
CA PRO A 91 -5.81 17.32 -11.96
C PRO A 91 -6.82 17.23 -13.10
N LEU A 92 -8.10 17.49 -12.81
CA LEU A 92 -9.14 17.43 -13.82
C LEU A 92 -9.10 18.66 -14.75
N PHE A 93 -8.80 19.83 -14.20
CA PHE A 93 -8.54 21.03 -14.99
C PHE A 93 -7.42 20.79 -16.00
N GLU A 94 -6.34 20.10 -15.63
CA GLU A 94 -5.25 19.79 -16.56
C GLU A 94 -5.70 18.90 -17.73
N LEU A 95 -6.59 17.93 -17.49
CA LEU A 95 -7.20 17.11 -18.54
C LEU A 95 -8.11 17.95 -19.45
N VAL A 96 -8.96 18.79 -18.85
CA VAL A 96 -9.87 19.69 -19.59
C VAL A 96 -9.09 20.73 -20.38
N GLN A 97 -8.02 21.29 -19.81
CA GLN A 97 -7.12 22.24 -20.47
C GLN A 97 -6.44 21.60 -21.68
N ALA A 98 -6.04 20.33 -21.60
CA ALA A 98 -5.51 19.61 -22.74
C ALA A 98 -6.55 19.48 -23.87
N GLU A 99 -7.80 19.13 -23.56
CA GLU A 99 -8.88 19.08 -24.56
C GLU A 99 -9.19 20.47 -25.16
N ILE A 100 -9.22 21.53 -24.35
CA ILE A 100 -9.40 22.92 -24.83
C ILE A 100 -8.25 23.32 -25.76
N PHE A 101 -7.01 23.06 -25.35
CA PHE A 101 -5.82 23.41 -26.12
C PHE A 101 -5.80 22.69 -27.46
N VAL A 102 -6.01 21.37 -27.47
CA VAL A 102 -6.03 20.59 -28.71
C VAL A 102 -7.19 21.04 -29.60
N GLY A 103 -8.39 21.23 -29.04
CA GLY A 103 -9.54 21.74 -29.78
C GLY A 103 -9.26 23.09 -30.42
N THR A 104 -8.57 23.99 -29.72
CA THR A 104 -8.29 25.35 -30.20
C THR A 104 -7.37 25.39 -31.42
N TRP A 105 -6.39 24.49 -31.49
CA TRP A 105 -5.30 24.54 -32.46
C TRP A 105 -5.36 23.46 -33.55
N TYR A 106 -5.99 22.32 -33.29
CA TYR A 106 -5.97 21.16 -34.17
C TYR A 106 -7.34 20.74 -34.70
N CYS A 107 -8.43 21.36 -34.24
CA CYS A 107 -9.76 21.13 -34.81
C CYS A 107 -10.12 22.24 -35.80
N GLN A 108 -10.83 21.86 -36.86
CA GLN A 108 -11.37 22.76 -37.87
C GLN A 108 -12.81 22.37 -38.20
N ILE A 109 -13.69 23.34 -38.44
CA ILE A 109 -15.03 23.06 -38.96
C ILE A 109 -14.89 22.91 -40.47
N GLU A 110 -15.28 21.76 -41.01
CA GLU A 110 -15.30 21.53 -42.46
C GLU A 110 -16.64 21.91 -43.07
N THR A 111 -17.74 21.53 -42.41
CA THR A 111 -19.09 21.89 -42.83
C THR A 111 -19.97 22.23 -41.64
N LYS A 112 -20.96 23.10 -41.88
CA LYS A 112 -22.05 23.41 -40.96
C LYS A 112 -23.37 23.28 -41.69
N SER A 113 -24.34 22.62 -41.07
CA SER A 113 -25.70 22.52 -41.56
C SER A 113 -26.70 22.70 -40.42
N LEU A 114 -27.94 23.04 -40.78
CA LEU A 114 -29.06 23.13 -39.85
C LEU A 114 -30.03 21.98 -40.17
N VAL A 115 -30.27 21.11 -39.20
CA VAL A 115 -31.18 19.97 -39.33
C VAL A 115 -32.15 20.01 -38.16
N GLU A 116 -33.45 20.14 -38.43
CA GLU A 116 -34.52 20.09 -37.43
C GLU A 116 -34.29 21.03 -36.22
N GLY A 117 -33.79 22.24 -36.45
CA GLY A 117 -33.50 23.22 -35.40
C GLY A 117 -32.19 22.98 -34.62
N SER A 118 -31.39 22.00 -35.02
CA SER A 118 -30.06 21.72 -34.47
C SER A 118 -28.96 22.09 -35.48
N GLU A 119 -27.93 22.79 -35.01
CA GLU A 119 -26.71 23.06 -35.78
C GLU A 119 -25.82 21.82 -35.74
N VAL A 120 -25.57 21.21 -36.89
CA VAL A 120 -24.63 20.10 -37.05
C VAL A 120 -23.33 20.64 -37.62
N SER A 121 -22.24 20.49 -36.88
CA SER A 121 -20.89 20.87 -37.30
C SER A 121 -20.03 19.63 -37.49
N VAL A 122 -19.47 19.46 -38.69
CA VAL A 122 -18.49 18.39 -38.96
C VAL A 122 -17.10 18.92 -38.66
N ILE A 123 -16.47 18.35 -37.63
CA ILE A 123 -15.14 18.76 -37.16
C ILE A 123 -14.08 17.83 -37.75
N LYS A 124 -13.08 18.43 -38.38
CA LYS A 124 -11.87 17.77 -38.86
C LYS A 124 -10.76 17.88 -37.83
N GLU A 125 -10.29 16.73 -37.38
CA GLU A 125 -9.05 16.58 -36.59
C GLU A 125 -8.20 15.49 -37.26
N THR A 126 -8.08 14.30 -36.65
CA THR A 126 -7.50 13.09 -37.28
C THR A 126 -8.53 12.33 -38.13
N LYS A 127 -9.80 12.46 -37.75
CA LYS A 127 -10.98 11.91 -38.42
C LYS A 127 -12.06 12.99 -38.39
N PHE A 128 -13.11 12.77 -39.18
CA PHE A 128 -14.32 13.58 -39.11
C PHE A 128 -15.17 13.18 -37.92
N VAL A 129 -15.62 14.19 -37.18
CA VAL A 129 -16.43 14.02 -35.97
C VAL A 129 -17.57 15.01 -36.00
N ASP A 130 -18.79 14.49 -35.90
CA ASP A 130 -19.99 15.30 -35.85
C ASP A 130 -20.24 15.85 -34.44
N VAL A 131 -20.57 17.13 -34.38
CA VAL A 131 -21.03 17.82 -33.18
C VAL A 131 -22.39 18.43 -33.47
N LEU A 132 -23.41 17.97 -32.76
CA LEU A 132 -24.77 18.47 -32.82
C LEU A 132 -25.00 19.43 -31.66
N ARG A 133 -25.40 20.66 -31.97
CA ARG A 133 -25.81 21.68 -31.01
C ARG A 133 -27.27 22.01 -31.21
N ASN A 134 -28.11 21.65 -30.25
CA ASN A 134 -29.51 22.01 -30.25
C ASN A 134 -29.65 23.49 -29.85
N GLN A 135 -30.33 24.28 -30.69
CA GLN A 135 -30.49 25.72 -30.44
C GLN A 135 -31.56 26.02 -29.38
N GLY A 136 -32.51 25.10 -29.15
CA GLY A 136 -33.60 25.30 -28.19
C GLY A 136 -33.13 25.17 -26.74
N ASP A 137 -32.52 24.04 -26.39
CA ASP A 137 -32.07 23.76 -25.02
C ASP A 137 -30.57 24.06 -24.79
N GLY A 138 -29.83 24.41 -25.85
CA GLY A 138 -28.39 24.67 -25.80
C GLY A 138 -27.54 23.41 -25.58
N SER A 139 -28.13 22.21 -25.67
CA SER A 139 -27.41 20.96 -25.54
C SER A 139 -26.46 20.74 -26.72
N VAL A 140 -25.30 20.17 -26.40
CA VAL A 140 -24.28 19.77 -27.37
C VAL A 140 -23.93 18.30 -27.17
N VAL A 141 -24.02 17.54 -28.25
CA VAL A 141 -23.66 16.13 -28.31
C VAL A 141 -22.58 15.96 -29.38
N CYS A 142 -21.54 15.19 -29.06
CA CYS A 142 -20.48 14.89 -30.00
C CYS A 142 -20.42 13.40 -30.24
N SER A 143 -20.29 12.98 -31.51
CA SER A 143 -20.21 11.57 -31.89
C SER A 143 -19.00 10.84 -31.29
N CYS A 144 -17.98 11.59 -30.84
CA CYS A 144 -16.87 11.00 -30.09
C CYS A 144 -17.27 10.53 -28.68
N GLN A 145 -18.42 10.94 -28.13
CA GLN A 145 -19.00 10.53 -26.84
C GLN A 145 -18.06 10.58 -25.62
N LEU A 146 -17.06 11.47 -25.60
CA LEU A 146 -16.13 11.56 -24.46
C LEU A 146 -16.86 11.92 -23.16
N PHE A 147 -17.85 12.80 -23.24
CA PHE A 147 -18.64 13.20 -22.08
C PHE A 147 -19.42 12.02 -21.50
N VAL A 148 -20.04 11.18 -22.33
CA VAL A 148 -20.75 9.98 -21.87
C VAL A 148 -19.77 8.99 -21.22
N ARG A 149 -18.63 8.73 -21.85
CA ARG A 149 -17.66 7.75 -21.35
C ARG A 149 -16.92 8.19 -20.08
N VAL A 150 -16.51 9.45 -20.00
CA VAL A 150 -15.57 9.96 -18.98
C VAL A 150 -16.20 11.03 -18.08
N GLY A 151 -17.23 11.73 -18.56
CA GLY A 151 -17.86 12.83 -17.84
C GLY A 151 -17.17 14.18 -18.02
N ILE A 152 -16.34 14.33 -19.06
CA ILE A 152 -15.71 15.60 -19.46
C ILE A 152 -15.97 15.89 -20.94
N LEU A 153 -16.13 17.16 -21.29
CA LEU A 153 -16.30 17.58 -22.68
C LEU A 153 -15.02 17.32 -23.49
N CYS A 154 -15.18 16.98 -24.76
CA CYS A 154 -14.06 16.77 -25.68
C CYS A 154 -13.62 18.06 -26.37
N ARG A 155 -12.43 18.01 -26.96
CA ARG A 155 -11.87 19.02 -27.86
C ARG A 155 -12.83 19.51 -28.95
N HIS A 156 -13.64 18.63 -29.54
CA HIS A 156 -14.59 18.99 -30.59
C HIS A 156 -15.70 19.90 -30.05
N VAL A 157 -16.26 19.59 -28.87
CA VAL A 157 -17.25 20.44 -28.21
C VAL A 157 -16.63 21.77 -27.79
N PHE A 158 -15.42 21.76 -27.23
CA PHE A 158 -14.73 23.00 -26.88
C PHE A 158 -14.43 23.88 -28.10
N TYR A 159 -14.12 23.28 -29.26
CA TYR A 159 -13.96 24.02 -30.50
C TYR A 159 -15.28 24.62 -31.00
N VAL A 160 -16.39 23.88 -30.92
CA VAL A 160 -17.72 24.43 -31.23
C VAL A 160 -18.09 25.57 -30.26
N PHE A 161 -17.82 25.42 -28.97
CA PHE A 161 -18.01 26.49 -27.98
C PHE A 161 -17.19 27.74 -28.28
N LYS A 162 -15.92 27.59 -28.68
CA LYS A 162 -15.07 28.69 -29.13
C LYS A 162 -15.71 29.44 -30.31
N ASN A 163 -16.18 28.73 -31.33
CA ASN A 163 -16.80 29.34 -32.51
C ASN A 163 -18.18 29.95 -32.24
N ALA A 164 -18.91 29.42 -31.24
CA ALA A 164 -20.19 29.96 -30.79
C ALA A 164 -20.04 31.07 -29.73
N ASN A 165 -18.81 31.53 -29.43
CA ASN A 165 -18.51 32.50 -28.36
C ASN A 165 -19.09 32.11 -26.98
N ILE A 166 -19.13 30.81 -26.68
CA ILE A 166 -19.54 30.30 -25.37
C ILE A 166 -18.34 30.40 -24.42
N GLU A 167 -18.41 31.34 -23.48
CA GLU A 167 -17.32 31.67 -22.56
C GLU A 167 -17.33 30.83 -21.27
N VAL A 168 -18.41 30.11 -21.01
CA VAL A 168 -18.68 29.36 -19.77
C VAL A 168 -19.17 27.96 -20.11
N ILE A 169 -18.67 26.96 -19.38
CA ILE A 169 -19.14 25.58 -19.55
C ILE A 169 -20.57 25.49 -19.00
N PRO A 170 -21.57 25.07 -19.80
CA PRO A 170 -22.94 24.93 -19.32
C PRO A 170 -23.02 23.95 -18.14
N SER A 171 -23.87 24.27 -17.15
CA SER A 171 -23.98 23.51 -15.89
C SER A 171 -24.32 22.04 -16.08
N GLN A 172 -25.10 21.69 -17.11
CA GLN A 172 -25.43 20.31 -17.47
C GLN A 172 -24.20 19.44 -17.81
N TYR A 173 -23.07 20.05 -18.18
CA TYR A 173 -21.81 19.36 -18.47
C TYR A 173 -20.82 19.38 -17.30
N ILE A 174 -21.22 19.89 -16.14
CA ILE A 174 -20.41 19.95 -14.92
C ILE A 174 -20.94 18.91 -13.93
N LEU A 175 -20.25 17.77 -13.85
CA LEU A 175 -20.63 16.72 -12.88
C LEU A 175 -20.12 17.06 -11.48
N ARG A 176 -20.97 16.92 -10.46
CA ARG A 176 -20.62 17.22 -9.05
C ARG A 176 -19.32 16.54 -8.60
N ARG A 177 -19.13 15.27 -8.96
CA ARG A 177 -17.93 14.46 -8.60
C ARG A 177 -16.59 15.04 -9.07
N TRP A 178 -16.64 15.98 -10.01
CA TRP A 178 -15.49 16.59 -10.67
C TRP A 178 -15.18 18.00 -10.16
N THR A 179 -16.05 18.56 -9.32
CA THR A 179 -15.93 19.93 -8.80
C THR A 179 -14.98 20.03 -7.61
N LYS A 180 -14.37 21.20 -7.40
CA LYS A 180 -13.44 21.48 -6.28
C LYS A 180 -14.06 21.32 -4.88
N ASN A 181 -15.38 21.48 -4.76
CA ASN A 181 -16.07 21.55 -3.48
C ASN A 181 -16.84 20.25 -3.16
N LEU A 182 -16.33 19.10 -3.60
CA LEU A 182 -16.99 17.82 -3.40
C LEU A 182 -17.07 17.43 -1.91
N ILE A 183 -15.97 17.62 -1.17
CA ILE A 183 -15.87 17.33 0.26
C ILE A 183 -16.04 18.64 1.04
N PRO A 184 -17.12 18.80 1.83
CA PRO A 184 -17.32 19.94 2.72
C PRO A 184 -16.11 20.13 3.64
N ALA A 185 -15.74 21.38 3.94
CA ALA A 185 -14.62 21.69 4.82
C ALA A 185 -14.73 20.97 6.19
N ALA A 186 -15.94 20.85 6.72
CA ALA A 186 -16.25 20.16 7.97
C ALA A 186 -15.90 18.65 7.98
N LEU A 187 -15.78 18.01 6.80
CA LEU A 187 -15.43 16.60 6.68
C LEU A 187 -13.96 16.36 6.34
N ARG A 188 -13.17 17.41 6.06
CA ARG A 188 -11.76 17.27 5.69
C ARG A 188 -10.86 16.90 6.87
N ASN A 189 -11.21 17.38 8.07
CA ASN A 189 -10.40 17.15 9.29
C ASN A 189 -10.87 15.95 10.12
N LYS A 190 -11.92 15.23 9.70
CA LYS A 190 -12.45 14.09 10.46
C LYS A 190 -11.61 12.83 10.22
N ARG A 191 -10.81 12.44 11.21
CA ARG A 191 -10.19 11.11 11.27
C ARG A 191 -11.22 10.12 11.81
N ASN A 192 -11.98 9.46 10.92
CA ASN A 192 -12.91 8.41 11.35
C ASN A 192 -12.13 7.27 12.02
N ILE A 193 -12.29 7.13 13.33
CA ILE A 193 -11.96 5.92 14.09
C ILE A 193 -13.26 5.10 14.16
N TYR A 194 -13.19 3.80 13.92
CA TYR A 194 -14.34 2.91 14.05
C TYR A 194 -14.70 2.76 15.55
N GLY A 195 -15.96 2.95 15.92
CA GLY A 195 -16.43 2.88 17.32
C GLY A 195 -17.62 3.80 17.60
N GLU A 196 -18.13 3.74 18.82
CA GLU A 196 -19.20 4.62 19.30
C GLU A 196 -18.70 6.08 19.32
N LYS A 197 -19.38 6.96 18.58
CA LYS A 197 -18.90 8.31 18.34
C LYS A 197 -19.20 9.22 19.51
N ASN A 198 -18.16 9.65 20.22
CA ASN A 198 -18.25 10.83 21.08
C ASN A 198 -17.74 12.05 20.30
N GLU A 199 -18.66 12.77 19.65
CA GLU A 199 -18.34 13.92 18.80
C GLU A 199 -17.55 15.02 19.55
N ILE A 200 -17.78 15.17 20.86
CA ILE A 200 -17.09 16.15 21.69
C ILE A 200 -15.61 15.76 21.84
N VAL A 201 -15.34 14.50 22.18
CA VAL A 201 -13.96 13.99 22.33
C VAL A 201 -13.23 14.02 20.99
N GLU A 202 -13.90 13.69 19.89
CA GLU A 202 -13.32 13.74 18.55
C GLU A 202 -12.93 15.16 18.14
N ASN A 203 -13.77 16.16 18.44
CA ASN A 203 -13.46 17.57 18.16
C ASN A 203 -12.21 18.04 18.92
N TYR A 204 -12.12 17.73 20.22
CA TYR A 204 -10.94 18.09 21.02
C TYR A 204 -9.68 17.35 20.56
N ALA A 205 -9.78 16.08 20.18
CA ALA A 205 -8.64 15.32 19.64
C ALA A 205 -8.12 15.89 18.31
N ASN A 206 -9.03 16.32 17.43
CA ASN A 206 -8.68 16.97 16.17
C ASN A 206 -8.06 18.36 16.40
N GLU A 207 -8.60 19.15 17.32
CA GLU A 207 -8.05 20.46 17.70
C GLU A 207 -6.64 20.32 18.29
N ALA A 208 -6.44 19.40 19.24
CA ALA A 208 -5.13 19.11 19.82
C ALA A 208 -4.12 18.68 18.74
N SER A 209 -4.52 17.81 17.81
CA SER A 209 -3.68 17.41 16.68
C SER A 209 -3.32 18.60 15.79
N SER A 210 -4.30 19.44 15.43
CA SER A 210 -4.10 20.63 14.60
C SER A 210 -3.14 21.64 15.23
N ILE A 211 -3.20 21.82 16.56
CA ILE A 211 -2.30 22.71 17.30
C ILE A 211 -0.87 22.17 17.21
N VAL A 212 -0.68 20.88 17.47
CA VAL A 212 0.65 20.24 17.41
C VAL A 212 1.21 20.34 15.99
N ASP A 213 0.43 20.01 14.96
CA ASP A 213 0.85 20.08 13.57
C ASP A 213 1.26 21.50 13.15
N TYR A 214 0.50 22.52 13.58
CA TYR A 214 0.84 23.92 13.34
C TYR A 214 2.16 24.32 14.00
N CYS A 215 2.37 23.94 15.27
CA CYS A 215 3.62 24.18 15.99
C CYS A 215 4.81 23.51 15.28
N VAL A 216 4.66 22.25 14.85
CA VAL A 216 5.70 21.54 14.10
C VAL A 216 6.00 22.23 12.76
N HIS A 217 4.98 22.66 12.02
CA HIS A 217 5.16 23.40 10.77
C HIS A 217 5.96 24.70 10.99
N MET A 218 5.61 25.49 12.00
CA MET A 218 6.29 26.75 12.34
C MET A 218 7.75 26.53 12.77
N LEU A 219 8.03 25.43 13.46
CA LEU A 219 9.36 25.09 13.97
C LEU A 219 10.20 24.23 13.00
N SER A 220 9.62 23.81 11.86
CA SER A 220 10.21 22.82 10.95
C SER A 220 11.61 23.17 10.40
N LYS A 221 12.01 24.44 10.42
CA LYS A 221 13.31 24.93 9.94
C LYS A 221 14.32 25.22 11.06
N ASP A 222 13.90 25.13 12.32
CA ASP A 222 14.70 25.46 13.51
C ASP A 222 14.83 24.21 14.40
N GLU A 223 15.86 23.42 14.12
CA GLU A 223 16.17 22.17 14.82
C GLU A 223 16.20 22.30 16.36
N PRO A 224 16.93 23.26 16.97
CA PRO A 224 17.00 23.35 18.42
C PRO A 224 15.64 23.72 19.04
N ARG A 225 14.84 24.58 18.39
CA ARG A 225 13.49 24.90 18.90
C ARG A 225 12.52 23.73 18.75
N LEU A 226 12.60 22.98 17.65
CA LEU A 226 11.81 21.77 17.46
C LEU A 226 12.17 20.70 18.50
N SER A 227 13.46 20.53 18.79
CA SER A 227 13.93 19.63 19.86
C SER A 227 13.37 20.04 21.23
N SER A 228 13.45 21.33 21.59
CA SER A 228 12.85 21.85 22.83
C SER A 228 11.33 21.63 22.88
N PHE A 229 10.62 21.78 21.77
CA PHE A 229 9.18 21.51 21.69
C PHE A 229 8.86 20.03 21.90
N VAL A 230 9.66 19.12 21.34
CA VAL A 230 9.51 17.67 21.56
C VAL A 230 9.72 17.31 23.03
N GLU A 231 10.69 17.90 23.72
CA GLU A 231 10.87 17.65 25.16
C GLU A 231 9.67 18.13 25.99
N LYS A 232 9.07 19.28 25.64
CA LYS A 232 7.83 19.74 26.29
C LYS A 232 6.67 18.75 26.08
N LEU A 233 6.54 18.20 24.87
CA LEU A 233 5.53 17.17 24.59
C LEU A 233 5.79 15.86 25.36
N ARG A 234 7.06 15.49 25.59
CA ARG A 234 7.40 14.33 26.42
C ARG A 234 7.02 14.52 27.88
N LEU A 235 7.25 15.71 28.43
CA LEU A 235 6.83 16.04 29.79
C LEU A 235 5.31 15.99 29.91
N LEU A 236 4.59 16.63 29.00
CA LEU A 236 3.12 16.59 28.96
C LEU A 236 2.59 15.15 28.86
N LYS A 237 3.25 14.29 28.08
CA LYS A 237 2.89 12.87 28.00
C LYS A 237 2.98 12.17 29.35
N ILE A 238 4.04 12.43 30.13
CA ILE A 238 4.22 11.82 31.46
C ILE A 238 3.09 12.25 32.39
N ASP A 239 2.74 13.54 32.37
CA ASP A 239 1.65 14.08 33.19
C ASP A 239 0.30 13.42 32.83
N VAL A 240 0.00 13.28 31.53
CA VAL A 240 -1.21 12.59 31.05
C VAL A 240 -1.22 11.11 31.41
N GLU A 241 -0.07 10.43 31.35
CA GLU A 241 0.04 9.02 31.77
C GLU A 241 -0.15 8.86 33.29
N ALA A 242 0.18 9.87 34.09
CA ALA A 242 -0.06 9.88 35.53
C ALA A 242 -1.54 10.12 35.89
N ASP A 243 -2.22 11.00 35.15
CA ASP A 243 -3.63 11.34 35.37
C ASP A 243 -4.61 10.27 34.85
N CYS A 244 -4.15 9.34 34.01
CA CYS A 244 -4.94 8.24 33.44
C CYS A 244 -4.43 6.86 33.91
N PRO A 245 -4.83 6.38 35.10
CA PRO A 245 -4.31 5.13 35.68
C PRO A 245 -4.68 3.85 34.91
N ASN A 246 -5.76 3.89 34.11
CA ASN A 246 -6.17 2.82 33.19
C ASN A 246 -6.20 3.36 31.75
N PRO A 247 -5.05 3.49 31.07
CA PRO A 247 -5.03 3.90 29.68
C PRO A 247 -5.70 2.84 28.79
N PRO A 248 -6.30 3.23 27.65
CA PRO A 248 -6.79 2.28 26.66
C PRO A 248 -5.66 1.31 26.29
N SER A 249 -5.98 0.01 26.22
CA SER A 249 -4.98 -1.05 26.16
C SER A 249 -4.01 -0.82 24.99
N LYS A 250 -2.70 -0.96 25.23
CA LYS A 250 -1.69 -0.96 24.15
C LYS A 250 -1.68 -2.28 23.37
N ASN A 251 -2.41 -3.31 23.83
CA ASN A 251 -2.45 -4.61 23.16
C ASN A 251 -3.45 -4.59 22.00
N LYS A 252 -2.98 -4.98 20.82
CA LYS A 252 -3.81 -5.10 19.61
C LYS A 252 -4.98 -6.10 19.74
N ALA A 253 -4.90 -7.05 20.68
CA ALA A 253 -5.94 -8.06 20.89
C ALA A 253 -7.12 -7.47 21.69
N ASP A 254 -6.83 -6.78 22.78
CA ASP A 254 -7.84 -6.19 23.67
C ASP A 254 -8.61 -5.07 22.96
N ASN A 255 -7.94 -4.24 22.16
CA ASN A 255 -8.61 -3.23 21.32
C ASN A 255 -9.57 -3.85 20.31
N LEU A 256 -9.26 -5.05 19.79
CA LEU A 256 -10.10 -5.72 18.79
C LEU A 256 -11.39 -6.25 19.42
N GLU A 257 -11.34 -6.75 20.66
CA GLU A 257 -12.52 -7.19 21.40
C GLU A 257 -13.44 -6.01 21.70
N GLU A 258 -12.89 -4.86 22.10
CA GLU A 258 -13.63 -3.61 22.32
C GLU A 258 -14.27 -3.07 21.02
N LEU A 259 -13.51 -3.09 19.92
CA LEU A 259 -13.97 -2.63 18.59
C LEU A 259 -15.05 -3.53 17.96
N VAL A 260 -15.01 -4.85 18.21
CA VAL A 260 -15.88 -5.84 17.54
C VAL A 260 -17.00 -6.32 18.46
N GLY A 261 -16.89 -6.10 19.78
CA GLY A 261 -17.86 -6.54 20.79
C GLY A 261 -17.89 -8.06 20.98
N VAL A 262 -16.87 -8.78 20.50
CA VAL A 262 -16.81 -10.24 20.54
C VAL A 262 -15.54 -10.68 21.28
N PRO A 263 -15.66 -11.48 22.35
CA PRO A 263 -14.50 -12.02 23.05
C PRO A 263 -13.71 -12.95 22.14
N LYS A 264 -12.39 -12.94 22.27
CA LYS A 264 -11.49 -13.78 21.48
C LYS A 264 -11.82 -15.26 21.70
N PRO A 265 -12.04 -16.05 20.64
CA PRO A 265 -12.21 -17.49 20.78
C PRO A 265 -10.90 -18.16 21.22
N ASP A 266 -11.00 -19.15 22.12
CA ASP A 266 -9.86 -19.90 22.67
C ASP A 266 -9.07 -20.68 21.61
N GLU A 267 -9.70 -21.04 20.49
CA GLU A 267 -9.06 -21.72 19.36
C GLU A 267 -9.26 -20.99 18.02
N LYS A 268 -8.16 -20.83 17.26
CA LYS A 268 -8.18 -20.25 15.91
C LYS A 268 -8.49 -21.32 14.86
N THR A 269 -9.76 -21.64 14.63
CA THR A 269 -10.19 -22.43 13.48
C THR A 269 -10.37 -21.53 12.25
N ILE A 270 -9.26 -21.07 11.65
CA ILE A 270 -9.31 -20.35 10.38
C ILE A 270 -9.27 -21.36 9.25
N ASN A 271 -10.44 -21.68 8.69
CA ASN A 271 -10.53 -22.43 7.45
C ASN A 271 -10.26 -21.47 6.28
N ASN A 272 -9.15 -21.67 5.57
CA ASN A 272 -8.91 -20.93 4.34
C ASN A 272 -10.03 -21.23 3.34
N PRO A 273 -10.60 -20.21 2.66
CA PRO A 273 -11.55 -20.45 1.59
C PRO A 273 -10.91 -21.34 0.51
N ALA A 274 -11.72 -22.21 -0.09
CA ALA A 274 -11.26 -23.10 -1.14
C ALA A 274 -10.61 -22.27 -2.27
N LEU A 275 -9.35 -22.59 -2.60
CA LEU A 275 -8.64 -21.94 -3.69
C LEU A 275 -9.35 -22.21 -5.01
N GLY A 276 -10.10 -21.22 -5.50
CA GLY A 276 -10.66 -21.25 -6.85
C GLY A 276 -9.53 -21.20 -7.89
N ASN A 277 -9.58 -22.09 -8.89
CA ASN A 277 -8.63 -22.02 -10.01
C ASN A 277 -8.94 -20.77 -10.87
N PRO A 278 -8.02 -19.81 -11.03
CA PRO A 278 -8.22 -18.72 -11.98
C PRO A 278 -8.22 -19.28 -13.42
N LYS A 279 -9.14 -18.80 -14.26
CA LYS A 279 -9.16 -19.15 -15.69
C LYS A 279 -7.89 -18.63 -16.38
N GLY A 280 -7.09 -19.53 -16.93
CA GLY A 280 -5.87 -19.22 -17.68
C GLY A 280 -4.71 -20.19 -17.39
N ARG A 281 -3.68 -20.19 -18.26
CA ARG A 281 -2.49 -21.05 -18.09
C ARG A 281 -1.79 -20.72 -16.78
N LYS A 282 -1.70 -21.70 -15.87
CA LYS A 282 -1.00 -21.60 -14.59
C LYS A 282 0.45 -21.13 -14.83
N LYS A 283 0.74 -19.83 -14.64
CA LYS A 283 2.12 -19.40 -14.39
C LYS A 283 2.45 -19.91 -13.00
N LEU A 284 3.03 -21.11 -12.92
CA LEU A 284 3.62 -21.61 -11.68
C LEU A 284 4.48 -20.47 -11.13
N ARG A 285 4.16 -20.01 -9.91
CA ARG A 285 4.88 -18.94 -9.24
C ARG A 285 6.37 -19.22 -9.37
N ILE A 286 7.11 -18.29 -9.98
CA ILE A 286 8.56 -18.39 -10.10
C ILE A 286 9.11 -18.40 -8.67
N LYS A 287 9.57 -19.57 -8.21
CA LYS A 287 10.19 -19.71 -6.89
C LYS A 287 11.50 -18.94 -6.92
N GLY A 288 11.64 -17.92 -6.06
CA GLY A 288 12.92 -17.21 -5.89
C GLY A 288 14.03 -18.17 -5.44
N GLY A 289 15.29 -17.83 -5.76
CA GLY A 289 16.46 -18.71 -5.59
C GLY A 289 16.58 -19.32 -4.18
N LYS A 290 16.24 -18.56 -3.14
CA LYS A 290 16.23 -19.02 -1.74
C LYS A 290 15.23 -20.16 -1.49
N LYS A 291 14.04 -20.11 -2.10
CA LYS A 291 13.02 -21.18 -2.02
C LYS A 291 13.43 -22.41 -2.84
N GLN A 292 14.07 -22.23 -3.99
CA GLN A 292 14.60 -23.34 -4.78
C GLN A 292 15.76 -24.06 -4.07
N ALA A 293 16.62 -23.31 -3.38
CA ALA A 293 17.71 -23.87 -2.59
C ALA A 293 17.20 -24.71 -1.41
N LEU A 294 16.19 -24.24 -0.69
CA LEU A 294 15.55 -24.97 0.43
C LEU A 294 14.88 -26.27 -0.04
N ASP A 295 14.16 -26.23 -1.17
CA ASP A 295 13.52 -27.43 -1.73
C ASP A 295 14.55 -28.47 -2.20
N LYS A 296 15.67 -28.05 -2.81
CA LYS A 296 16.77 -28.96 -3.19
C LYS A 296 17.43 -29.59 -1.96
N ASN A 297 17.58 -28.84 -0.88
CA ASN A 297 18.19 -29.34 0.36
C ASN A 297 17.30 -30.38 1.08
N SER A 298 15.97 -30.32 0.87
CA SER A 298 15.04 -31.31 1.43
C SER A 298 15.10 -32.68 0.75
N LYS A 299 15.58 -32.75 -0.51
CA LYS A 299 15.55 -33.96 -1.34
C LYS A 299 16.82 -34.82 -1.26
N ASN A 300 17.94 -34.28 -0.79
CA ASN A 300 19.21 -35.00 -0.68
C ASN A 300 19.59 -35.33 0.76
N ARG A 301 18.67 -35.90 1.54
CA ARG A 301 19.06 -36.52 2.82
C ARG A 301 19.59 -37.92 2.52
N ASN A 302 20.91 -38.06 2.45
CA ASN A 302 21.55 -39.36 2.24
C ASN A 302 21.37 -40.22 3.50
N ALA A 303 20.87 -41.45 3.33
CA ALA A 303 20.79 -42.44 4.40
C ALA A 303 22.19 -42.73 4.97
N CYS A 304 22.29 -42.86 6.29
CA CYS A 304 23.55 -43.17 6.94
C CYS A 304 24.04 -44.57 6.53
N SER A 305 25.22 -44.69 5.94
CA SER A 305 25.73 -45.97 5.43
C SER A 305 26.05 -47.04 6.49
N LEU A 306 25.98 -46.70 7.79
CA LEU A 306 26.14 -47.67 8.89
C LEU A 306 24.82 -48.23 9.43
N CYS A 307 23.75 -47.44 9.45
CA CYS A 307 22.48 -47.80 10.07
C CYS A 307 21.25 -47.66 9.16
N GLY A 308 21.40 -47.07 7.98
CA GLY A 308 20.33 -46.87 6.99
C GLY A 308 19.39 -45.70 7.25
N GLU A 309 19.50 -45.02 8.40
CA GLU A 309 18.57 -43.96 8.81
C GLU A 309 18.82 -42.63 8.07
N ILE A 310 17.74 -41.91 7.73
CA ILE A 310 17.76 -40.64 6.97
C ILE A 310 17.65 -39.42 7.92
N ASP A 311 18.06 -39.61 9.17
CA ASP A 311 17.83 -38.69 10.28
C ASP A 311 18.96 -37.65 10.45
N GLY A 312 19.48 -37.15 9.32
CA GLY A 312 20.40 -36.01 9.29
C GLY A 312 21.82 -36.25 9.81
N HIS A 313 22.25 -37.50 10.01
CA HIS A 313 23.62 -37.85 10.45
C HIS A 313 24.34 -38.74 9.43
N ASN A 314 25.68 -38.73 9.46
CA ASN A 314 26.51 -39.56 8.58
C ASN A 314 27.20 -40.70 9.37
N ARG A 315 27.92 -41.59 8.66
CA ARG A 315 28.64 -42.74 9.26
C ARG A 315 29.57 -42.35 10.41
N ARG A 316 30.22 -41.18 10.36
CA ARG A 316 31.18 -40.73 11.37
C ARG A 316 30.50 -40.23 12.64
N THR A 317 29.30 -39.66 12.50
CA THR A 317 28.50 -39.15 13.62
C THR A 317 27.36 -40.08 14.00
N CYS A 318 27.38 -41.33 13.54
CA CYS A 318 26.33 -42.29 13.83
C CYS A 318 26.36 -42.71 15.31
N PRO A 319 25.24 -42.61 16.05
CA PRO A 319 25.16 -43.03 17.45
C PRO A 319 25.50 -44.51 17.65
N LYS A 320 25.21 -45.35 16.64
CA LYS A 320 25.52 -46.79 16.63
C LYS A 320 26.99 -47.11 16.27
N SER A 321 27.84 -46.10 16.05
CA SER A 321 29.25 -46.29 15.65
C SER A 321 30.10 -46.99 16.73
N LEU A 322 29.72 -46.90 17.99
CA LEU A 322 30.43 -47.55 19.11
C LEU A 322 30.19 -49.06 19.20
N GLN A 323 29.06 -49.55 18.68
CA GLN A 323 28.68 -50.96 18.79
C GLN A 323 29.36 -51.87 17.74
N LYS A 324 30.04 -51.29 16.74
CA LYS A 324 30.74 -52.02 15.67
C LYS A 324 32.25 -51.73 15.62
N ARG A 325 32.87 -51.34 16.73
CA ARG A 325 34.33 -51.15 16.78
C ARG A 325 35.05 -52.50 16.83
N PRO A 326 36.09 -52.74 15.98
CA PRO A 326 36.89 -53.96 16.05
C PRO A 326 37.53 -54.15 17.43
N SER A 327 37.57 -55.40 17.92
CA SER A 327 38.04 -55.76 19.27
C SER A 327 39.43 -55.22 19.62
N TRP A 328 40.34 -55.16 18.65
CA TRP A 328 41.71 -54.66 18.85
C TRP A 328 41.79 -53.19 19.27
N ILE A 329 40.79 -52.36 18.91
CA ILE A 329 40.75 -50.95 19.31
C ILE A 329 40.41 -50.82 20.79
N ASN A 330 39.49 -51.65 21.29
CA ASN A 330 39.13 -51.66 22.70
C ASN A 330 40.30 -52.16 23.57
N GLN A 331 41.06 -53.15 23.07
CA GLN A 331 42.27 -53.65 23.73
C GLN A 331 43.35 -52.56 23.86
N LYS A 332 43.64 -51.81 22.79
CA LYS A 332 44.58 -50.67 22.86
C LYS A 332 44.13 -49.55 23.80
N LEU A 333 42.82 -49.31 23.92
CA LEU A 333 42.29 -48.32 24.86
C LEU A 333 42.43 -48.78 26.32
N GLN A 334 42.25 -50.09 26.59
CA GLN A 334 42.53 -50.66 27.90
C GLN A 334 44.02 -50.58 28.26
N GLU A 335 44.92 -50.96 27.35
CA GLU A 335 46.38 -50.86 27.54
C GLU A 335 46.83 -49.42 27.80
N LYS A 336 46.23 -48.44 27.10
CA LYS A 336 46.52 -47.03 27.35
C LYS A 336 45.98 -46.57 28.70
N GLY A 337 44.82 -47.06 29.12
CA GLY A 337 44.23 -46.78 30.42
C GLY A 337 45.06 -47.34 31.58
N THR A 338 45.56 -48.57 31.46
CA THR A 338 46.44 -49.20 32.47
C THR A 338 47.77 -48.45 32.57
N TRP A 339 48.36 -48.06 31.45
CA TRP A 339 49.59 -47.25 31.43
C TRP A 339 49.42 -45.88 32.13
N ILE A 340 48.30 -45.18 31.87
CA ILE A 340 48.01 -43.89 32.54
C ILE A 340 47.86 -44.09 34.05
N ASN A 341 47.16 -45.13 34.48
CA ASN A 341 46.98 -45.41 35.90
C ASN A 341 48.30 -45.77 36.59
N GLN A 342 49.18 -46.52 35.93
CA GLN A 342 50.52 -46.82 36.44
C GLN A 342 51.34 -45.54 36.64
N LYS A 343 51.33 -44.63 35.65
CA LYS A 343 52.01 -43.32 35.76
C LYS A 343 51.44 -42.44 36.87
N LEU A 344 50.13 -42.49 37.11
CA LEU A 344 49.50 -41.77 38.21
C LEU A 344 49.90 -42.34 39.58
N GLN A 345 50.05 -43.66 39.70
CA GLN A 345 50.54 -44.28 40.94
C GLN A 345 51.99 -43.94 41.21
N GLU A 346 52.86 -43.99 40.19
CA GLU A 346 54.26 -43.53 40.30
C GLU A 346 54.35 -42.05 40.73
N LYS A 347 53.48 -41.20 40.20
CA LYS A 347 53.43 -39.79 40.61
C LYS A 347 52.94 -39.63 42.06
N ARG A 348 51.96 -40.42 42.50
CA ARG A 348 51.46 -40.41 43.88
C ARG A 348 52.50 -40.89 44.88
N THR A 349 53.27 -41.93 44.55
CA THR A 349 54.37 -42.42 45.41
C THR A 349 55.50 -41.39 45.48
N TRP A 350 55.85 -40.75 44.36
CA TRP A 350 56.82 -39.64 44.36
C TRP A 350 56.38 -38.45 45.24
N ILE A 351 55.11 -38.05 45.17
CA ILE A 351 54.57 -36.97 46.02
C ILE A 351 54.66 -37.37 47.51
N LYS A 352 54.32 -38.62 47.86
CA LYS A 352 54.40 -39.10 49.25
C LYS A 352 55.84 -39.10 49.79
N GLN A 353 56.83 -39.51 48.98
CA GLN A 353 58.25 -39.45 49.36
C GLN A 353 58.74 -38.01 49.56
N LYS A 354 58.30 -37.06 48.72
CA LYS A 354 58.64 -35.64 48.88
C LYS A 354 58.05 -34.99 50.13
N LEU A 355 56.91 -35.47 50.62
CA LEU A 355 56.26 -34.95 51.82
C LEU A 355 56.86 -35.49 53.12
N GLN A 356 57.50 -36.67 53.12
CA GLN A 356 58.20 -37.21 54.29
C GLN A 356 59.53 -36.52 54.62
N HIS A 357 60.11 -35.74 53.68
CA HIS A 357 61.35 -34.98 53.89
C HIS A 357 61.16 -33.51 54.32
N LYS A 358 59.93 -33.08 54.63
CA LYS A 358 59.68 -31.78 55.28
C LYS A 358 59.21 -31.99 56.71
N SER A 359 60.17 -32.13 57.63
CA SER A 359 59.93 -31.97 59.07
C SER A 359 59.90 -30.47 59.43
N PRO A 360 59.09 -30.03 60.42
CA PRO A 360 58.83 -28.63 60.73
C PRO A 360 59.85 -28.06 61.73
N ALA A 361 60.25 -26.81 61.51
CA ALA A 361 61.18 -26.03 62.34
C ALA A 361 60.86 -24.55 62.07
N TYR A 362 60.50 -23.66 63.00
CA TYR A 362 60.25 -23.69 64.44
C TYR A 362 59.20 -22.60 64.74
N PHE A 363 58.42 -22.79 65.80
CA PHE A 363 57.81 -21.71 66.59
C PHE A 363 58.79 -21.34 67.72
N PHE A 364 58.81 -20.04 68.04
CA PHE A 364 59.69 -19.26 68.94
C PHE A 364 61.00 -18.76 68.35
#